data_AF-A0AAW8LE17-F1
#
_entry.id   AF-A0AAW8LE17-F1
#
_cell.length_a   1.000
_cell.length_b   1.000
_cell.length_c   1.000
_cell.angle_alpha   90.00
_cell.angle_beta   90.00
_cell.angle_gamma   90.00
#
_symmetry.space_group_name_H-M   'P 1'
#
loop_
_entity.id
_entity.type
_entity.pdbx_description
1 polymer ?
#
loop_
_entity_poly.entity_id
_entity_poly.type
_entity_poly.pdbx_seq_one_letter_code
_entity_poly.pdbx_strand_id
1 'polypeptide(L)'
;MYKSQGFTLIELMITIAVLAIIAMMAAPSFGNAIKKQQLNNTAKELAYLFGQARAQSAALRKQVTIKFTSGTNDATTFYWTSKYSDIRLTSDTTDVVFQPIGLVTKRNKQIDNPSFNPLLPENNTTNPKKIDQVVPLVFTVCSTKLATSKEISISRTGVIEKIENKAGAC
;
A
#
# COMPACT_ATOMS: atom_id res chain seq x y z
N MET A 1 60.02 9.87 30.91
CA MET A 1 59.70 8.78 31.88
C MET A 1 58.19 8.66 31.93
N TYR A 2 57.59 7.75 31.16
CA TYR A 2 56.13 7.58 31.14
C TYR A 2 55.71 6.73 32.34
N LYS A 3 54.95 7.33 33.26
CA LYS A 3 54.38 6.66 34.43
C LYS A 3 53.21 5.78 33.95
N SER A 4 53.33 4.47 34.10
CA SER A 4 52.24 3.53 33.83
C SER A 4 51.06 3.85 34.75
N GLN A 5 50.01 4.43 34.19
CA GLN A 5 48.75 4.66 34.91
C GLN A 5 47.93 3.37 34.83
N GLY A 6 48.00 2.55 35.88
CA GLY A 6 47.19 1.34 36.03
C GLY A 6 45.81 1.67 36.60
N PHE A 7 44.80 0.92 36.16
CA PHE A 7 43.44 0.98 36.68
C PHE A 7 43.39 0.39 38.09
N THR A 8 42.66 1.04 39.01
CA THR A 8 42.47 0.46 40.36
C THR A 8 41.30 -0.53 40.36
N LEU A 9 41.33 -1.51 41.28
CA LEU A 9 40.26 -2.49 41.44
C LEU A 9 38.89 -1.81 41.70
N ILE A 10 38.88 -0.73 42.50
CA ILE A 10 37.66 0.00 42.82
C ILE A 10 37.09 0.72 41.59
N GLU A 11 37.95 1.27 40.73
CA GLU A 11 37.53 1.92 39.50
C GLU A 11 36.92 0.92 38.52
N LEU A 12 37.49 -0.29 38.43
CA LEU A 12 36.90 -1.38 37.66
C LEU A 12 35.50 -1.75 38.19
N MET A 13 35.34 -1.88 39.52
CA MET A 13 34.04 -2.20 40.11
C MET A 13 32.98 -1.13 39.86
N ILE A 14 33.35 0.15 39.91
CA ILE A 14 32.43 1.25 39.64
C ILE A 14 32.06 1.29 38.15
N THR A 15 33.04 1.10 37.25
CA THR A 15 32.78 1.13 35.80
C THR A 15 31.85 0.00 35.35
N ILE A 16 32.02 -1.23 35.85
CA ILE A 16 31.09 -2.33 35.54
C ILE A 16 29.70 -2.09 36.13
N ALA A 17 29.61 -1.48 37.32
CA ALA A 17 28.33 -1.14 37.94
C ALA A 17 27.56 -0.08 37.14
N VAL A 18 28.24 0.98 36.69
CA VAL A 18 27.66 2.02 35.84
C VAL A 18 27.30 1.48 34.46
N LEU A 19 28.16 0.65 33.86
CA LEU A 19 27.88 -0.03 32.58
C LEU A 19 26.61 -0.87 32.67
N ALA A 20 26.44 -1.63 33.76
CA ALA A 20 25.25 -2.46 33.98
C ALA A 20 23.96 -1.63 34.07
N ILE A 21 23.99 -0.48 34.76
CA ILE A 21 22.85 0.44 34.86
C ILE A 21 22.47 0.99 33.48
N ILE A 22 23.46 1.45 32.71
CA ILE A 22 23.23 2.01 31.37
C ILE A 22 22.71 0.94 30.40
N ALA A 23 23.27 -0.27 30.46
CA ALA A 23 22.86 -1.39 29.60
C ALA A 23 21.38 -1.77 29.82
N MET A 24 20.88 -1.70 31.05
CA MET A 24 19.47 -1.99 31.37
C MET A 24 18.49 -0.94 30.80
N MET A 25 18.93 0.30 30.58
CA MET A 25 18.12 1.36 30.01
C MET A 25 18.15 1.38 28.46
N ALA A 26 19.09 0.64 27.87
CA ALA A 26 19.35 0.63 26.43
C ALA A 26 18.54 -0.46 25.71
N ALA A 27 17.22 -0.30 25.64
CA ALA A 27 16.38 -1.08 24.72
C ALA A 27 15.46 -0.13 23.93
N PRO A 28 15.80 0.23 22.68
CA PRO A 28 14.92 1.02 21.84
C PRO A 28 13.67 0.19 21.45
N SER A 29 12.50 0.81 21.54
CA SER A 29 11.24 0.19 21.08
C SER A 29 11.18 0.17 19.55
N PHE A 30 11.47 -0.98 18.94
CA PHE A 30 11.40 -1.16 17.48
C PHE A 30 9.97 -1.38 16.94
N GLY A 31 8.95 -1.45 17.80
CA GLY A 31 7.59 -1.83 17.38
C GLY A 31 7.01 -0.94 16.29
N ASN A 32 7.14 0.38 16.41
CA ASN A 32 6.63 1.32 15.41
C ASN A 32 7.48 1.34 14.14
N ALA A 33 8.79 1.16 14.26
CA ALA A 33 9.69 1.08 13.11
C ALA A 33 9.36 -0.14 12.24
N ILE A 34 9.12 -1.30 12.87
CA ILE A 34 8.73 -2.53 12.17
C ILE A 34 7.38 -2.35 11.47
N LYS A 35 6.36 -1.83 12.16
CA LYS A 35 5.04 -1.58 11.55
C LYS A 35 5.14 -0.61 10.36
N LYS A 36 5.96 0.44 10.48
CA LYS A 36 6.17 1.40 9.39
C LYS A 36 6.82 0.72 8.19
N GLN A 37 7.76 -0.18 8.44
CA GLN A 37 8.37 -0.99 7.40
C GLN A 37 7.36 -1.95 6.76
N GLN A 38 6.46 -2.55 7.54
CA GLN A 38 5.36 -3.37 7.00
C GLN A 38 4.46 -2.56 6.06
N LEU A 39 4.03 -1.37 6.46
CA LEU A 39 3.25 -0.47 5.60
C LEU A 39 3.99 -0.06 4.32
N ASN A 40 5.26 0.31 4.43
CA ASN A 40 6.09 0.61 3.26
C ASN A 40 6.21 -0.59 2.32
N ASN A 41 6.43 -1.79 2.87
CA ASN A 41 6.58 -3.01 2.11
C ASN A 41 5.26 -3.42 1.42
N THR A 42 4.12 -3.29 2.09
CA THR A 42 2.81 -3.56 1.48
C THR A 42 2.52 -2.62 0.32
N ALA A 43 2.84 -1.32 0.43
CA ALA A 43 2.69 -0.38 -0.67
C ALA A 43 3.61 -0.72 -1.86
N LYS A 44 4.86 -1.10 -1.58
CA LYS A 44 5.83 -1.53 -2.61
C LYS A 44 5.43 -2.85 -3.26
N GLU A 45 4.90 -3.80 -2.50
CA GLU A 45 4.39 -5.08 -3.00
C GLU A 45 3.24 -4.86 -3.98
N LEU A 46 2.31 -3.98 -3.63
CA LEU A 46 1.22 -3.62 -4.53
C LEU A 46 1.73 -2.91 -5.81
N ALA A 47 2.69 -1.98 -5.67
CA ALA A 47 3.32 -1.33 -6.82
C ALA A 47 4.06 -2.33 -7.73
N TYR A 48 4.76 -3.28 -7.13
CA TYR A 48 5.43 -4.37 -7.85
C TYR A 48 4.41 -5.24 -8.60
N LEU A 49 3.26 -5.55 -7.99
CA LEU A 49 2.20 -6.31 -8.63
C LEU A 49 1.66 -5.61 -9.89
N PHE A 50 1.47 -4.29 -9.86
CA PHE A 50 1.09 -3.53 -11.07
C PHE A 50 2.14 -3.67 -12.17
N GLY A 51 3.43 -3.55 -11.84
CA GLY A 51 4.52 -3.74 -12.79
C GLY A 51 4.54 -5.17 -13.37
N GLN A 52 4.33 -6.17 -12.51
CA GLN A 52 4.26 -7.57 -12.92
C GLN A 52 3.08 -7.83 -13.85
N ALA A 53 1.87 -7.40 -13.49
CA ALA A 53 0.67 -7.58 -14.30
C ALA A 53 0.81 -6.92 -15.68
N ARG A 54 1.40 -5.73 -15.73
CA ARG A 54 1.74 -5.06 -16.98
C ARG A 54 2.71 -5.89 -17.82
N ALA A 55 3.83 -6.30 -17.26
CA ALA A 55 4.83 -7.08 -17.99
C ALA A 55 4.23 -8.40 -18.51
N GLN A 56 3.42 -9.06 -17.68
CA GLN A 56 2.70 -10.29 -18.03
C GLN A 56 1.72 -10.07 -19.20
N SER A 57 0.97 -8.96 -19.19
CA SER A 57 0.02 -8.64 -20.27
C SER A 57 0.73 -8.45 -21.61
N ALA A 58 1.88 -7.78 -21.60
CA ALA A 58 2.71 -7.56 -22.78
C ALA A 58 3.37 -8.87 -23.26
N ALA A 59 3.91 -9.66 -22.34
CA ALA A 59 4.58 -10.93 -22.66
C ALA A 59 3.61 -11.95 -23.26
N LEU A 60 2.41 -12.08 -22.70
CA LEU A 60 1.40 -13.02 -23.18
C LEU A 60 0.55 -12.48 -24.33
N ARG A 61 0.61 -11.18 -24.62
CA ARG A 61 -0.31 -10.47 -25.51
C ARG A 61 -1.78 -10.73 -25.16
N LYS A 62 -2.08 -10.81 -23.86
CA LYS A 62 -3.41 -11.07 -23.31
C LYS A 62 -3.75 -10.01 -22.27
N GLN A 63 -5.05 -9.83 -22.04
CA GLN A 63 -5.48 -9.00 -20.92
C GLN A 63 -5.11 -9.67 -19.60
N VAL A 64 -4.61 -8.88 -18.66
CA VAL A 64 -4.27 -9.33 -17.32
C VAL A 64 -5.04 -8.49 -16.30
N THR A 65 -5.70 -9.15 -15.37
CA THR A 65 -6.57 -8.50 -14.37
C THR A 65 -5.96 -8.63 -12.98
N ILE A 66 -5.99 -7.54 -12.22
CA ILE A 66 -5.71 -7.55 -10.78
C ILE A 66 -7.04 -7.37 -10.03
N LYS A 67 -7.30 -8.29 -9.12
CA LYS A 67 -8.46 -8.30 -8.22
C LYS A 67 -8.01 -8.03 -6.79
N PHE A 68 -8.74 -7.19 -6.07
CA PHE A 68 -8.43 -6.84 -4.68
C PHE A 68 -9.18 -7.73 -3.68
N THR A 69 -9.14 -9.03 -3.92
CA THR A 69 -9.79 -10.06 -3.10
C THR A 69 -8.84 -11.23 -2.91
N SER A 70 -9.14 -12.14 -1.96
CA SER A 70 -8.40 -13.38 -1.85
C SER A 70 -8.65 -14.28 -3.06
N GLY A 71 -7.61 -14.94 -3.55
CA GLY A 71 -7.68 -15.89 -4.64
C GLY A 71 -6.29 -16.44 -4.98
N THR A 72 -6.23 -17.28 -6.01
CA THR A 72 -4.98 -17.90 -6.48
C THR A 72 -4.56 -17.26 -7.78
N ASN A 73 -3.31 -16.78 -7.84
CA ASN A 73 -2.76 -16.17 -9.05
C ASN A 73 -2.64 -17.20 -10.18
N ASP A 74 -2.96 -16.76 -11.39
CA ASP A 74 -2.75 -17.50 -12.62
C ASP A 74 -2.01 -16.63 -13.65
N ALA A 75 -1.92 -17.11 -14.90
CA ALA A 75 -1.20 -16.42 -15.97
C ALA A 75 -1.81 -15.06 -16.37
N THR A 76 -3.10 -14.85 -16.10
CA THR A 76 -3.91 -13.69 -16.54
C THR A 76 -4.68 -13.00 -15.42
N THR A 77 -4.74 -13.58 -14.23
CA THR A 77 -5.44 -13.02 -13.08
C THR A 77 -4.53 -13.04 -11.87
N PHE A 78 -4.32 -11.87 -11.28
CA PHE A 78 -3.64 -11.70 -10.01
C PHE A 78 -4.64 -11.29 -8.94
N TYR A 79 -4.47 -11.84 -7.76
CA TYR A 79 -5.23 -11.53 -6.56
C TYR A 79 -4.32 -10.85 -5.56
N TRP A 80 -4.81 -9.79 -4.95
CA TRP A 80 -4.07 -9.07 -3.93
C TRP A 80 -4.93 -8.83 -2.70
N THR A 81 -4.36 -9.18 -1.56
CA THR A 81 -4.84 -8.77 -0.24
C THR A 81 -3.63 -8.44 0.62
N SER A 82 -3.83 -7.60 1.64
CA SER A 82 -2.77 -7.35 2.61
C SER A 82 -2.48 -8.61 3.41
N LYS A 83 -1.19 -8.90 3.61
CA LYS A 83 -0.71 -9.96 4.52
C LYS A 83 -0.88 -9.59 5.99
N TYR A 84 -1.00 -8.31 6.30
CA TYR A 84 -1.09 -7.79 7.67
C TYR A 84 -2.54 -7.39 7.97
N SER A 85 -3.07 -7.86 9.10
CA SER A 85 -4.45 -7.60 9.50
C SER A 85 -4.75 -6.14 9.85
N ASP A 86 -3.73 -5.37 10.24
CA ASP A 86 -3.86 -3.93 10.50
C ASP A 86 -3.73 -3.07 9.24
N ILE A 87 -3.28 -3.64 8.11
CA ILE A 87 -3.08 -2.89 6.86
C ILE A 87 -4.18 -3.26 5.88
N ARG A 88 -4.91 -2.28 5.38
CA ARG A 88 -6.04 -2.47 4.45
C ARG A 88 -5.98 -1.52 3.27
N LEU A 89 -6.51 -1.93 2.12
CA LEU A 89 -6.76 -1.02 1.00
C LEU A 89 -8.04 -0.23 1.29
N THR A 90 -7.96 1.10 1.30
CA THR A 90 -9.09 1.99 1.58
C THR A 90 -9.61 2.70 0.34
N SER A 91 -8.85 2.70 -0.76
CA SER A 91 -9.32 3.14 -2.08
C SER A 91 -10.31 2.14 -2.70
N ASP A 92 -10.97 2.55 -3.78
CA ASP A 92 -11.91 1.70 -4.50
C ASP A 92 -11.25 0.41 -5.03
N THR A 93 -11.97 -0.70 -4.87
CA THR A 93 -11.53 -2.07 -5.15
C THR A 93 -11.96 -2.60 -6.52
N THR A 94 -12.48 -1.76 -7.42
CA THR A 94 -12.73 -2.14 -8.82
C THR A 94 -11.46 -2.69 -9.45
N ASP A 95 -11.57 -3.79 -10.17
CA ASP A 95 -10.44 -4.48 -10.78
C ASP A 95 -9.61 -3.57 -11.69
N VAL A 96 -8.30 -3.86 -11.77
CA VAL A 96 -7.38 -3.20 -12.71
C VAL A 96 -7.10 -4.13 -13.86
N VAL A 97 -7.41 -3.70 -15.08
CA VAL A 97 -7.18 -4.51 -16.29
C VAL A 97 -6.08 -3.88 -17.12
N PHE A 98 -5.01 -4.64 -17.37
CA PHE A 98 -3.95 -4.32 -18.30
C PHE A 98 -4.25 -4.94 -19.67
N GLN A 99 -4.21 -4.11 -20.70
CA GLN A 99 -4.35 -4.53 -22.10
C GLN A 99 -3.07 -5.24 -22.59
N PRO A 100 -3.12 -6.00 -23.69
CA PRO A 100 -1.95 -6.68 -24.28
C PRO A 100 -0.74 -5.78 -24.59
N ILE A 101 -0.94 -4.46 -24.65
CA ILE A 101 0.11 -3.46 -24.87
C ILE A 101 0.59 -2.77 -23.58
N GLY A 102 0.15 -3.25 -22.42
CA GLY A 102 0.51 -2.74 -21.10
C GLY A 102 -0.24 -1.49 -20.64
N LEU A 103 -1.18 -0.97 -21.44
CA LEU A 103 -2.06 0.14 -21.04
C LEU A 103 -3.10 -0.32 -20.03
N VAL A 104 -3.51 0.57 -19.14
CA VAL A 104 -4.56 0.29 -18.16
C VAL A 104 -5.91 0.73 -18.72
N THR A 105 -6.90 -0.17 -18.68
CA THR A 105 -8.28 0.15 -19.05
C THR A 105 -8.89 1.14 -18.06
N LYS A 106 -9.72 2.06 -18.56
CA LYS A 106 -10.48 2.97 -17.69
C LYS A 106 -11.32 2.15 -16.71
N ARG A 107 -11.24 2.49 -15.43
CA ARG A 107 -12.07 1.88 -14.40
C ARG A 107 -13.32 2.73 -14.21
N ASN A 108 -14.49 2.12 -14.33
CA ASN A 108 -15.76 2.77 -14.12
C ASN A 108 -16.59 1.97 -13.11
N LYS A 109 -17.41 2.68 -12.34
CA LYS A 109 -18.37 2.08 -11.42
C LYS A 109 -19.73 2.74 -11.60
N GLN A 110 -20.78 1.93 -11.59
CA GLN A 110 -22.15 2.40 -11.62
C GLN A 110 -22.56 2.88 -10.23
N ILE A 111 -22.78 4.19 -10.08
CA ILE A 111 -23.29 4.79 -8.84
C ILE A 111 -24.73 5.27 -9.05
N ASP A 112 -25.48 5.42 -7.95
CA ASP A 112 -26.79 6.06 -8.01
C ASP A 112 -26.66 7.48 -8.54
N ASN A 113 -27.48 7.82 -9.53
CA ASN A 113 -27.51 9.15 -10.10
C ASN A 113 -28.17 10.11 -9.10
N PRO A 114 -27.45 11.08 -8.51
CA PRO A 114 -28.06 12.03 -7.57
C PRO A 114 -29.10 12.93 -8.24
N SER A 115 -29.08 13.01 -9.58
CA SER A 115 -30.03 13.78 -10.38
C SER A 115 -31.21 12.93 -10.90
N PHE A 116 -31.32 11.66 -10.50
CA PHE A 116 -32.46 10.82 -10.87
C PHE A 116 -33.75 11.39 -10.30
N ASN A 117 -34.73 11.62 -11.16
CA ASN A 117 -36.06 12.08 -10.75
C ASN A 117 -37.06 10.91 -10.80
N PRO A 118 -37.60 10.46 -9.66
CA PRO A 118 -38.55 9.35 -9.62
C PRO A 118 -39.93 9.69 -10.23
N LEU A 119 -40.22 10.96 -10.48
CA LEU A 119 -41.47 11.42 -11.11
C LEU A 119 -41.43 11.36 -12.64
N LEU A 120 -40.25 11.21 -13.23
CA LEU A 120 -40.07 11.08 -14.68
C LEU A 120 -39.86 9.60 -15.04
N PRO A 121 -40.29 9.14 -16.23
CA PRO A 121 -39.97 7.79 -16.69
C PRO A 121 -38.45 7.58 -16.71
N GLU A 122 -38.02 6.38 -16.32
CA GLU A 122 -36.60 6.01 -16.37
C GLU A 122 -36.12 5.98 -17.83
N ASN A 123 -34.99 6.64 -18.09
CA ASN A 123 -34.42 6.73 -19.43
C ASN A 123 -32.89 6.82 -19.37
N ASN A 124 -32.20 5.96 -20.11
CA ASN A 124 -30.73 5.86 -20.08
C ASN A 124 -30.00 7.15 -20.50
N THR A 125 -30.65 8.06 -21.21
CA THR A 125 -30.03 9.30 -21.71
C THR A 125 -30.48 10.53 -20.93
N THR A 126 -31.76 10.62 -20.55
CA THR A 126 -32.34 11.83 -19.97
C THR A 126 -32.69 11.72 -18.48
N ASN A 127 -32.94 10.52 -17.96
CA ASN A 127 -33.22 10.26 -16.55
C ASN A 127 -32.69 8.89 -16.10
N PRO A 128 -31.37 8.66 -16.19
CA PRO A 128 -30.81 7.35 -15.88
C PRO A 128 -30.76 7.17 -14.35
N LYS A 129 -31.13 5.97 -13.88
CA LYS A 129 -31.07 5.63 -12.46
C LYS A 129 -29.64 5.49 -11.94
N LYS A 130 -28.71 5.05 -12.80
CA LYS A 130 -27.29 4.86 -12.50
C LYS A 130 -26.43 5.63 -13.49
N ILE A 131 -25.29 6.14 -13.04
CA ILE A 131 -24.29 6.82 -13.88
C ILE A 131 -22.92 6.17 -13.71
N ASP A 132 -22.12 6.20 -14.77
CA ASP A 132 -20.71 5.78 -14.74
C ASP A 132 -19.85 6.83 -14.04
N GLN A 133 -19.26 6.45 -12.92
CA GLN A 133 -18.22 7.21 -12.25
C GLN A 133 -16.85 6.64 -12.60
N VAL A 134 -15.96 7.48 -13.12
CA VAL A 134 -14.56 7.11 -13.37
C VAL A 134 -13.84 6.95 -12.04
N VAL A 135 -13.26 5.77 -11.84
CA VAL A 135 -12.48 5.44 -10.66
C VAL A 135 -11.01 5.78 -10.91
N PRO A 136 -10.35 6.54 -10.03
CA PRO A 136 -8.96 6.94 -10.22
C PRO A 136 -8.00 5.74 -10.10
N LEU A 137 -6.87 5.85 -10.78
CA LEU A 137 -5.74 4.90 -10.69
C LEU A 137 -4.82 5.23 -9.50
N VAL A 138 -5.46 5.52 -8.36
CA VAL A 138 -4.83 5.93 -7.11
C VAL A 138 -5.28 4.96 -6.02
N PHE A 139 -4.31 4.29 -5.41
CA PHE A 139 -4.54 3.21 -4.45
C PHE A 139 -4.00 3.62 -3.10
N THR A 140 -4.85 3.59 -2.07
CA THR A 140 -4.46 3.98 -0.71
C THR A 140 -4.45 2.73 0.17
N VAL A 141 -3.29 2.40 0.74
CA VAL A 141 -3.17 1.39 1.79
C VAL A 141 -2.99 2.08 3.14
N CYS A 142 -3.72 1.65 4.16
CA CYS A 142 -3.70 2.27 5.47
C CYS A 142 -3.43 1.27 6.59
N SER A 143 -2.53 1.63 7.52
CA SER A 143 -2.31 0.88 8.76
C SER A 143 -3.16 1.48 9.88
N THR A 144 -4.06 0.68 10.43
CA THR A 144 -4.91 1.07 11.56
C THR A 144 -4.12 1.21 12.86
N LYS A 145 -3.00 0.49 13.00
CA LYS A 145 -2.12 0.56 14.18
C LYS A 145 -1.22 1.79 14.19
N LEU A 146 -0.90 2.34 13.02
CA LEU A 146 -0.09 3.55 12.90
C LEU A 146 -0.95 4.81 12.64
N ALA A 147 -2.20 4.64 12.24
CA ALA A 147 -3.06 5.71 11.73
C ALA A 147 -2.39 6.51 10.59
N THR A 148 -1.63 5.81 9.74
CA THR A 148 -0.93 6.40 8.59
C THR A 148 -1.24 5.61 7.33
N SER A 149 -1.28 6.31 6.20
CA SER A 149 -1.55 5.73 4.89
C SER A 149 -0.43 5.99 3.87
N LYS A 150 -0.37 5.11 2.89
CA LYS A 150 0.48 5.21 1.70
C LYS A 150 -0.39 5.24 0.46
N GLU A 151 -0.05 6.12 -0.46
CA GLU A 151 -0.74 6.23 -1.73
C GLU A 151 0.18 5.77 -2.86
N ILE A 152 -0.35 4.96 -3.76
CA ILE A 152 0.30 4.45 -4.97
C ILE A 152 -0.50 4.96 -6.16
N SER A 153 0.16 5.72 -7.02
CA SER A 153 -0.45 6.28 -8.22
C SER A 153 0.15 5.62 -9.46
N ILE A 154 -0.71 5.15 -10.37
CA ILE A 154 -0.27 4.54 -11.63
C ILE A 154 -0.81 5.33 -12.82
N SER A 155 0.00 5.47 -13.85
CA SER A 155 -0.37 6.14 -15.08
C SER A 155 -1.37 5.30 -15.89
N ARG A 156 -2.04 5.92 -16.86
CA ARG A 156 -2.83 5.19 -17.88
C ARG A 156 -1.96 4.27 -18.74
N THR A 157 -0.65 4.52 -18.80
CA THR A 157 0.31 3.63 -19.46
C THR A 157 0.75 2.46 -18.58
N GLY A 158 0.24 2.35 -17.35
CA GLY A 158 0.56 1.26 -16.41
C GLY A 158 1.92 1.41 -15.74
N VAL A 159 2.50 2.62 -15.71
CA VAL A 159 3.76 2.90 -14.98
C VAL A 159 3.40 3.35 -13.56
N ILE A 160 4.19 2.95 -12.57
CA ILE A 160 4.11 3.56 -11.23
C ILE A 160 4.62 5.00 -11.33
N GLU A 161 3.75 5.98 -11.09
CA GLU A 161 4.14 7.40 -11.10
C GLU A 161 4.71 7.82 -9.75
N LYS A 162 4.09 7.36 -8.65
CA LYS A 162 4.47 7.80 -7.30
C LYS A 162 4.05 6.80 -6.22
N ILE A 163 4.86 6.71 -5.17
CA ILE A 163 4.51 6.09 -3.89
C ILE A 163 4.83 7.10 -2.80
N GLU A 164 3.81 7.60 -2.09
CA GLU A 164 4.02 8.65 -1.09
C GLU A 164 3.24 8.43 0.20
N ASN A 165 3.60 9.19 1.23
CA ASN A 165 2.79 9.28 2.45
C ASN A 165 1.58 10.14 2.14
N LYS A 166 0.40 9.68 2.54
CA LYS A 166 -0.82 10.49 2.50
C LYS A 166 -1.07 11.07 3.88
N ALA A 167 -1.28 12.39 3.92
CA ALA A 167 -1.63 13.10 5.14
C ALA A 167 -3.08 12.77 5.52
N GLY A 168 -3.31 12.45 6.80
CA GLY A 168 -4.61 12.00 7.31
C GLY A 168 -4.61 10.53 7.74
N ALA A 169 -5.43 10.23 8.75
CA ALA A 169 -5.65 8.86 9.21
C ALA A 169 -6.34 8.01 8.13
N CYS A 170 -6.44 6.71 8.40
CA CYS A 170 -7.46 5.89 7.76
C CYS A 170 -8.84 6.51 8.02
#